data_AF-B5W624-F1
#
_entry.id   AF-B5W624-F1
#
_cell.length_a   1.000
_cell.length_b   1.000
_cell.length_c   1.000
_cell.angle_alpha   90.00
_cell.angle_beta   90.00
_cell.angle_gamma   90.00
#
_symmetry.space_group_name_H-M   'P 1'
#
loop_
_entity.id
_entity.type
_entity.pdbx_description
1 polymer ?
#
loop_
_entity_poly.entity_id
_entity_poly.type
_entity_poly.pdbx_seq_one_letter_code
_entity_poly.pdbx_strand_id
1 'polypeptide(L)'
;MGALNIGGSTWQLSDGTILDVLEFEQAWIADAIAYPNFSPDGLPVIALPYLVLMKLQASRSQDLADISRMLGGADEEMLNSVRSVIGIYLSDALEDLESLIALGQLEMGN
;
A
#
# COMPACT_ATOMS: atom_id res chain seq x y z
N MET A 1 -17.49 10.68 16.19
CA MET A 1 -16.27 10.94 15.39
C MET A 1 -15.10 11.02 16.37
N GLY A 2 -13.97 10.39 16.08
CA GLY A 2 -12.86 10.25 17.03
C GLY A 2 -11.54 9.94 16.33
N ALA A 3 -10.45 9.89 17.09
CA ALA A 3 -9.12 9.59 16.59
C ALA A 3 -9.01 8.12 16.13
N LEU A 4 -8.26 7.89 15.04
CA LEU A 4 -7.96 6.54 14.56
C LEU A 4 -6.79 5.94 15.35
N ASN A 5 -6.82 4.61 15.54
CA ASN A 5 -5.76 3.88 16.26
C ASN A 5 -4.38 3.94 15.57
N ILE A 6 -4.33 4.41 14.32
CA ILE A 6 -3.12 4.53 13.50
C ILE A 6 -2.75 6.01 13.21
N GLY A 7 -3.37 6.95 13.92
CA GLY A 7 -3.26 8.38 13.66
C GLY A 7 -4.31 8.87 12.66
N GLY A 8 -4.67 10.16 12.76
CA GLY A 8 -5.71 10.79 11.95
C GLY A 8 -7.10 10.77 12.59
N SER A 9 -8.14 10.90 11.76
CA SER A 9 -9.52 11.17 12.20
C SER A 9 -10.58 10.58 11.26
N THR A 10 -11.72 10.19 11.82
CA THR A 10 -12.90 9.77 11.05
C THR A 10 -13.92 10.89 10.94
N TRP A 11 -14.44 11.11 9.74
CA TRP A 11 -15.38 12.16 9.34
C TRP A 11 -16.65 11.52 8.75
N GLN A 12 -17.80 12.13 8.98
CA GLN A 12 -19.07 11.70 8.40
C GLN A 12 -19.55 12.83 7.51
N LEU A 13 -19.63 12.55 6.21
CA LEU A 13 -20.05 13.51 5.20
C LEU A 13 -21.56 13.75 5.29
N SER A 14 -22.04 14.81 4.64
CA SER A 14 -23.45 15.20 4.66
C SER A 14 -24.40 14.15 4.09
N ASP A 15 -23.90 13.27 3.23
CA ASP A 15 -24.65 12.15 2.64
C ASP A 15 -24.61 10.88 3.51
N GLY A 16 -23.95 10.93 4.68
CA GLY A 16 -23.79 9.81 5.59
C GLY A 16 -22.56 8.95 5.35
N THR A 17 -21.78 9.20 4.29
CA THR A 17 -20.53 8.48 3.99
C THR A 17 -19.51 8.68 5.11
N ILE A 18 -18.82 7.60 5.49
CA ILE A 18 -17.70 7.66 6.44
C ILE A 18 -16.40 7.85 5.67
N LEU A 19 -15.67 8.91 6.02
CA LEU A 19 -14.36 9.25 5.46
C LEU A 19 -13.31 9.17 6.57
N ASP A 20 -12.40 8.22 6.44
CA ASP A 20 -11.21 8.17 7.29
C ASP A 20 -10.08 9.00 6.67
N VAL A 21 -9.52 9.90 7.46
CA VAL A 21 -8.37 10.74 7.10
C VAL A 21 -7.19 10.25 7.91
N LEU A 22 -6.15 9.78 7.22
CA LEU A 22 -4.92 9.31 7.84
C LEU A 22 -3.88 10.42 7.80
N GLU A 23 -3.19 10.62 8.92
CA GLU A 23 -2.13 11.62 9.07
C GLU A 23 -0.83 10.90 9.42
N PHE A 24 0.18 11.08 8.58
CA PHE A 24 1.44 10.34 8.63
C PHE A 24 2.62 11.29 8.47
N GLU A 25 3.66 11.13 9.29
CA GLU A 25 4.89 11.93 9.24
C GLU A 25 6.08 11.14 8.66
N GLN A 26 5.82 10.02 7.98
CA GLN A 26 6.90 9.19 7.42
C GLN A 26 7.50 9.81 6.15
N ALA A 27 8.81 9.64 5.97
CA ALA A 27 9.57 10.27 4.89
C ALA A 27 9.05 9.93 3.48
N TRP A 28 8.51 8.72 3.29
CA TRP A 28 7.98 8.25 2.01
C TRP A 28 6.65 8.90 1.60
N ILE A 29 5.94 9.58 2.52
CA ILE A 29 4.63 10.18 2.27
C ILE A 29 4.69 11.28 1.21
N ALA A 30 5.73 12.11 1.25
CA ALA A 30 5.90 13.19 0.28
C ALA A 30 5.99 12.66 -1.16
N ASP A 31 6.76 11.58 -1.35
CA ASP A 31 6.91 10.94 -2.66
C ASP A 31 5.62 10.22 -3.09
N ALA A 32 4.94 9.54 -2.17
CA ALA A 32 3.67 8.88 -2.45
C ALA A 32 2.57 9.86 -2.91
N ILE A 33 2.55 11.06 -2.36
CA ILE A 33 1.61 12.13 -2.73
C ILE A 33 2.01 12.78 -4.07
N ALA A 34 3.32 12.96 -4.32
CA ALA A 34 3.81 13.60 -5.54
C ALA A 34 3.61 12.73 -6.79
N TYR A 35 3.60 11.40 -6.64
CA TYR A 35 3.52 10.45 -7.75
C TYR A 35 2.35 9.45 -7.57
N PRO A 36 1.08 9.92 -7.60
CA PRO A 36 -0.07 9.03 -7.48
C PRO A 36 -0.37 8.33 -8.81
N ASN A 37 -1.12 7.24 -8.73
CA ASN A 37 -1.90 6.73 -9.86
C ASN A 37 -3.24 7.48 -9.92
N PHE A 38 -3.97 7.33 -11.04
CA PHE A 38 -5.30 7.91 -11.18
C PHE A 38 -6.33 6.81 -11.42
N SER A 39 -7.43 6.86 -10.66
CA SER A 39 -8.59 6.01 -10.90
C SER A 39 -9.35 6.42 -12.18
N PRO A 40 -10.28 5.59 -12.68
CA PRO A 40 -11.03 5.91 -13.91
C PRO A 40 -11.85 7.21 -13.86
N ASP A 41 -12.21 7.67 -12.66
CA ASP A 41 -12.87 8.95 -12.39
C ASP A 41 -11.89 10.12 -12.16
N GLY A 42 -10.59 9.87 -12.30
CA GLY A 42 -9.53 10.89 -12.24
C GLY A 42 -9.09 11.27 -10.83
N LEU A 43 -9.49 10.51 -9.80
CA LEU A 43 -9.03 10.76 -8.44
C LEU A 43 -7.62 10.18 -8.23
N PRO A 44 -6.76 10.87 -7.46
CA PRO A 44 -5.45 10.34 -7.12
C PRO A 44 -5.60 9.14 -6.17
N VAL A 45 -4.94 8.04 -6.52
CA VAL A 45 -4.87 6.81 -5.72
C VAL A 45 -3.40 6.48 -5.49
N ILE A 46 -3.07 6.05 -4.27
CA ILE A 46 -1.72 5.66 -3.91
C ILE A 46 -1.18 4.58 -4.85
N ALA A 47 0.06 4.74 -5.31
CA ALA A 47 0.70 3.75 -6.18
C ALA A 47 1.04 2.47 -5.41
N LEU A 48 1.07 1.33 -6.11
CA LEU A 48 1.29 0.01 -5.52
C LEU A 48 2.55 -0.06 -4.63
N PRO A 49 3.73 0.52 -5.00
CA PRO A 49 4.91 0.49 -4.14
C PRO A 49 4.68 1.06 -2.74
N TYR A 50 3.99 2.19 -2.63
CA TYR A 50 3.70 2.83 -1.35
C TYR A 50 2.53 2.17 -0.61
N LEU A 51 1.56 1.59 -1.33
CA LEU A 51 0.51 0.79 -0.71
C LEU A 51 1.07 -0.47 -0.04
N VAL A 52 1.99 -1.17 -0.71
CA VAL A 52 2.67 -2.35 -0.17
C VAL A 52 3.49 -1.96 1.06
N LEU A 53 4.30 -0.90 0.95
CA LEU A 53 5.06 -0.36 2.08
C LEU A 53 4.16 -0.07 3.30
N MET A 54 3.06 0.66 3.08
CA MET A 54 2.10 1.00 4.13
C MET A 54 1.53 -0.25 4.80
N LYS A 55 1.12 -1.26 4.02
CA LYS A 55 0.54 -2.49 4.57
C LYS A 55 1.55 -3.35 5.31
N LEU A 56 2.81 -3.42 4.84
CA LEU A 56 3.89 -4.12 5.56
C LEU A 56 4.16 -3.45 6.92
N GLN A 57 4.21 -2.11 6.96
CA GLN A 57 4.38 -1.37 8.22
C GLN A 57 3.20 -1.53 9.19
N ALA A 58 1.97 -1.65 8.67
CA ALA A 58 0.78 -1.83 9.50
C ALA A 58 0.62 -3.26 10.06
N SER A 59 1.28 -4.26 9.45
CA SER A 59 1.42 -5.65 9.91
C SER A 59 0.15 -6.30 10.50
N ARG A 60 -0.78 -6.72 9.63
CA ARG A 60 -1.84 -7.71 9.95
C ARG A 60 -1.79 -8.87 8.96
N SER A 61 -2.06 -10.10 9.43
CA SER A 61 -2.02 -11.31 8.59
C SER A 61 -2.94 -11.25 7.37
N GLN A 62 -4.12 -10.63 7.49
CA GLN A 62 -5.05 -10.45 6.38
C GLN A 62 -4.53 -9.46 5.32
N ASP A 63 -3.76 -8.44 5.73
CA ASP A 63 -3.15 -7.47 4.82
C ASP A 63 -2.06 -8.12 3.95
N LEU A 64 -1.39 -9.16 4.46
CA LEU A 64 -0.33 -9.88 3.72
C LEU A 64 -0.88 -10.73 2.57
N ALA A 65 -2.04 -11.36 2.74
CA ALA A 65 -2.67 -12.14 1.66
C ALA A 65 -3.11 -11.22 0.50
N ASP A 66 -3.67 -10.05 0.80
CA ASP A 66 -4.01 -9.05 -0.22
C ASP A 66 -2.76 -8.55 -0.95
N ILE A 67 -1.67 -8.27 -0.22
CA ILE A 67 -0.39 -7.87 -0.82
C ILE A 67 0.12 -8.96 -1.77
N SER A 68 0.19 -10.21 -1.33
CA SER A 68 0.62 -11.35 -2.14
C SER A 68 -0.14 -11.41 -3.47
N ARG A 69 -1.48 -11.34 -3.42
CA ARG A 69 -2.31 -11.38 -4.63
C ARG A 69 -2.11 -10.19 -5.56
N MET A 70 -1.95 -8.97 -5.01
CA MET A 70 -1.66 -7.78 -5.81
C MET A 70 -0.30 -7.87 -6.51
N LEU A 71 0.72 -8.38 -5.80
CA LEU A 71 2.06 -8.57 -6.34
C LEU A 71 2.11 -9.67 -7.39
N GLY A 72 1.36 -10.76 -7.22
CA GLY A 72 1.29 -11.86 -8.18
C GLY A 72 0.80 -11.45 -9.57
N GLY A 73 -0.07 -10.43 -9.65
CA GLY A 73 -0.59 -9.89 -10.90
C GLY A 73 0.15 -8.68 -11.46
N ALA A 74 1.19 -8.20 -10.78
CA ALA A 74 1.98 -7.05 -11.22
C ALA A 74 3.03 -7.46 -12.26
N ASP A 75 3.32 -6.58 -13.22
CA ASP A 75 4.42 -6.79 -14.15
C ASP A 75 5.78 -6.54 -13.50
N GLU A 76 6.86 -6.96 -14.18
CA GLU A 76 8.22 -6.82 -13.63
C GLU A 76 8.65 -5.36 -13.43
N GLU A 77 8.15 -4.42 -14.23
CA GLU A 77 8.46 -2.99 -14.04
C GLU A 77 7.87 -2.48 -12.72
N MET A 78 6.62 -2.85 -12.45
CA MET A 78 5.95 -2.55 -11.20
C MET A 78 6.61 -3.27 -10.02
N LEU A 79 6.96 -4.55 -10.15
CA LEU A 79 7.66 -5.29 -9.08
C LEU A 79 9.03 -4.67 -8.77
N ASN A 80 9.79 -4.23 -9.78
CA ASN A 80 11.04 -3.51 -9.57
C ASN A 80 10.83 -2.16 -8.87
N SER A 81 9.74 -1.46 -9.18
CA SER A 81 9.36 -0.23 -8.49
C SER A 81 9.03 -0.49 -7.01
N VAL A 82 8.29 -1.57 -6.72
CA VAL A 82 8.01 -2.01 -5.33
C VAL A 82 9.32 -2.32 -4.59
N ARG A 83 10.20 -3.14 -5.19
CA ARG A 83 11.52 -3.46 -4.61
C ARG A 83 12.35 -2.22 -4.31
N SER A 84 12.36 -1.26 -5.22
CA SER A 84 13.09 0.00 -5.03
C SER A 84 12.56 0.78 -3.84
N VAL A 85 11.23 0.93 -3.72
CA VAL A 85 10.63 1.68 -2.60
C VAL A 85 10.83 0.96 -1.27
N ILE A 86 10.62 -0.36 -1.21
CA ILE A 86 10.89 -1.14 0.01
C ILE A 86 12.38 -1.09 0.37
N GLY A 87 13.28 -1.20 -0.62
CA GLY A 87 14.72 -1.12 -0.35
C GLY A 87 15.19 0.22 0.21
N ILE A 88 14.51 1.32 -0.15
CA ILE A 88 14.82 2.67 0.38
C ILE A 88 14.23 2.86 1.78
N TYR A 89 12.98 2.44 2.01
CA TYR A 89 12.19 2.86 3.17
C TYR A 89 11.90 1.77 4.21
N LEU A 90 12.07 0.50 3.87
CA LEU A 90 11.81 -0.66 4.74
C LEU A 90 12.70 -1.85 4.32
N SER A 91 14.01 -1.63 4.28
CA SER A 91 14.98 -2.59 3.72
C SER A 91 15.00 -3.94 4.43
N ASP A 92 14.61 -3.98 5.70
CA ASP A 92 14.48 -5.19 6.51
C ASP A 92 13.32 -6.10 6.07
N ALA A 93 12.31 -5.55 5.39
CA ALA A 93 11.19 -6.33 4.86
C ALA A 93 11.40 -6.83 3.42
N LEU A 94 12.60 -6.66 2.84
CA LEU A 94 12.87 -7.10 1.46
C LEU A 94 12.73 -8.62 1.28
N GLU A 95 13.18 -9.41 2.25
CA GLU A 95 13.07 -10.89 2.18
C GLU A 95 11.59 -11.33 2.23
N ASP A 96 10.81 -10.69 3.10
CA ASP A 96 9.37 -10.92 3.20
C ASP A 96 8.66 -10.50 1.90
N LEU A 97 9.05 -9.37 1.31
CA LEU A 97 8.52 -8.91 0.02
C LEU A 97 8.74 -9.97 -1.06
N GLU A 98 9.96 -10.49 -1.23
CA GLU A 98 10.23 -11.50 -2.26
C GLU A 98 9.42 -12.78 -2.04
N SER A 99 9.22 -13.17 -0.77
CA SER A 99 8.38 -14.31 -0.42
C SER A 99 6.92 -14.09 -0.82
N LEU A 100 6.39 -12.88 -0.63
CA LEU A 100 5.02 -12.51 -1.04
C LEU A 100 4.86 -12.43 -2.55
N ILE A 101 5.87 -11.93 -3.28
CA ILE A 101 5.87 -11.93 -4.75
C ILE A 101 5.80 -13.38 -5.26
N ALA A 102 6.68 -14.24 -4.76
CA ALA A 102 6.73 -15.64 -5.17
C ALA A 102 5.41 -16.37 -4.87
N LEU A 103 4.83 -16.14 -3.68
CA LEU A 103 3.54 -16.71 -3.30
C LEU A 103 2.43 -16.26 -4.25
N GLY A 104 2.32 -14.96 -4.53
CA GLY A 104 1.31 -14.41 -5.42
C GLY A 104 1.41 -14.94 -6.84
N GLN A 105 2.63 -15.06 -7.37
CA GLN A 105 2.87 -15.63 -8.71
C GLN A 105 2.48 -17.10 -8.79
N LEU A 106 2.74 -17.89 -7.74
CA LEU A 106 2.31 -19.28 -7.64
C LEU A 106 0.78 -19.40 -7.61
N GLU A 107 0.09 -18.50 -6.89
CA GLU A 107 -1.38 -18.47 -6.83
C GLU A 107 -2.04 -18.11 -8.17
N MET A 108 -1.37 -17.30 -9.02
CA MET A 108 -1.86 -16.95 -10.35
C MET A 108 -1.53 -17.99 -11.43
N GLY A 109 -0.46 -18.77 -11.24
CA GLY A 109 -0.06 -19.85 -12.14
C GLY A 109 -0.79 -21.18 -11.93
N ASN A 110 -1.55 -21.30 -10.83
CA ASN A 110 -2.50 -22.38 -10.55
C ASN A 110 -3.90 -22.06 -11.07
#